data_AF-A0A6H1Q5R2-F1
#
_entry.id   AF-A0A6H1Q5R2-F1
#
_cell.length_a   1.000
_cell.length_b   1.000
_cell.length_c   1.000
_cell.angle_alpha   90.00
_cell.angle_beta   90.00
_cell.angle_gamma   90.00
#
_symmetry.space_group_name_H-M   'P 1'
#
loop_
_entity.id
_entity.type
_entity.pdbx_description
1 polymer ?
#
loop_
_entity_poly.entity_id
_entity_poly.type
_entity_poly.pdbx_seq_one_letter_code
_entity_poly.pdbx_strand_id
1 'polypeptide(L)' 'MAAFFPDAAMATTTATDLMKSGDATVKGTFGKQSSVVKWVVLAEVVAGGIMYMMTKNVKFLFGFAIISTFITIGMSVAGY' A
#
# COMPACT_ATOMS: atom_id res chain seq x y z
N MET A 1 -25.62 -29.18 -22.44
CA MET A 1 -26.16 -28.02 -21.70
C MET A 1 -25.14 -26.89 -21.51
N ALA A 2 -23.85 -27.19 -21.27
CA ALA A 2 -22.80 -26.15 -21.12
C ALA A 2 -22.44 -25.36 -22.41
N ALA A 3 -22.73 -25.90 -23.61
CA ALA A 3 -22.44 -25.23 -24.88
C ALA A 3 -23.47 -24.18 -25.32
N PHE A 4 -24.66 -24.14 -24.71
CA PHE A 4 -25.75 -23.22 -25.08
C PHE A 4 -25.72 -21.89 -24.32
N PHE A 5 -24.87 -21.77 -23.30
CA PHE A 5 -24.71 -20.57 -22.47
C PHE A 5 -23.24 -20.36 -22.10
N PRO A 6 -22.36 -20.08 -23.08
CA PRO A 6 -20.93 -19.89 -22.83
C PRO A 6 -20.66 -18.77 -21.81
N ASP A 7 -21.46 -17.71 -21.79
CA ASP A 7 -21.35 -16.63 -20.82
C ASP A 7 -21.71 -17.05 -19.38
N ALA A 8 -22.65 -17.98 -19.20
CA ALA A 8 -23.00 -18.52 -17.87
C ALA A 8 -21.93 -19.50 -17.34
N ALA A 9 -21.27 -20.24 -18.24
CA ALA A 9 -20.12 -21.07 -17.92
C ALA A 9 -18.86 -20.23 -17.61
N MET A 10 -18.68 -19.09 -18.28
CA MET A 10 -17.65 -18.09 -17.96
C MET A 10 -17.94 -17.37 -16.64
N ALA A 11 -19.21 -17.07 -16.33
CA ALA A 11 -19.59 -16.45 -15.05
C ALA A 11 -19.35 -17.36 -13.83
N THR A 12 -19.42 -18.68 -14.01
CA THR A 12 -19.16 -19.67 -12.94
C THR A 12 -17.68 -20.04 -12.80
N THR A 13 -16.88 -19.90 -13.86
CA THR A 13 -15.40 -20.05 -13.82
C THR A 13 -14.69 -18.77 -13.39
N THR A 14 -15.32 -17.61 -13.61
CA THR A 14 -14.88 -16.27 -13.17
C THR A 14 -15.60 -15.85 -11.89
N ALA A 15 -15.96 -16.79 -11.02
CA ALA A 15 -16.38 -16.50 -9.66
C ALA A 15 -15.17 -16.04 -8.83
N THR A 16 -14.54 -14.93 -9.23
CA THR A 16 -13.74 -14.13 -8.32
C THR A 16 -14.71 -13.62 -7.27
N ASP A 17 -14.66 -14.25 -6.10
CA ASP A 17 -15.32 -13.82 -4.87
C ASP A 17 -15.50 -12.30 -4.84
N LEU A 18 -16.75 -11.85 -4.73
CA LEU A 18 -17.09 -10.42 -4.70
C LEU A 18 -16.32 -9.70 -3.59
N MET A 19 -15.97 -10.39 -2.50
CA MET A 19 -15.16 -9.85 -1.40
C MET A 19 -13.68 -9.65 -1.76
N LYS A 20 -13.13 -10.31 -2.80
CA LYS A 20 -11.76 -10.04 -3.29
C LYS A 20 -11.60 -8.65 -3.92
N SER A 21 -12.68 -8.06 -4.44
CA SER A 21 -12.63 -6.73 -5.05
C SER A 21 -12.36 -5.61 -4.01
N GLY A 22 -12.80 -5.82 -2.76
CA GLY A 22 -12.52 -4.93 -1.64
C GLY A 22 -11.03 -4.88 -1.29
N ASP A 23 -10.39 -6.05 -1.19
CA ASP A 23 -8.94 -6.16 -0.87
C ASP A 23 -8.07 -5.51 -1.94
N ALA A 24 -8.42 -5.66 -3.22
CA ALA A 24 -7.70 -5.01 -4.31
C ALA A 24 -7.77 -3.47 -4.21
N THR A 25 -8.92 -2.93 -3.78
CA THR A 25 -9.13 -1.49 -3.57
C THR A 25 -8.32 -0.97 -2.39
N VAL A 26 -8.28 -1.72 -1.28
CA VAL A 26 -7.50 -1.36 -0.09
C VAL A 26 -6.00 -1.41 -0.40
N LYS A 27 -5.52 -2.45 -1.09
CA LYS A 27 -4.12 -2.55 -1.54
C LYS A 27 -3.74 -1.45 -2.52
N GLY A 28 -4.65 -1.03 -3.41
CA GLY A 28 -4.41 0.12 -4.29
C GLY A 28 -4.22 1.43 -3.51
N THR A 29 -5.02 1.63 -2.46
CA THR A 29 -5.07 2.88 -1.69
C THR A 29 -3.99 3.00 -0.61
N PHE A 30 -3.66 1.90 0.06
CA PHE A 30 -2.72 1.89 1.19
C PHE A 30 -1.50 0.99 0.95
N GLY A 31 -1.42 0.38 -0.23
CA GLY A 31 -0.30 -0.42 -0.73
C GLY A 31 1.08 0.21 -0.52
N LYS A 32 2.12 -0.62 -0.43
CA LYS A 32 3.53 -0.18 -0.37
C LYS A 32 3.91 0.81 -1.48
N GLN A 33 3.27 0.70 -2.64
CA GLN A 33 3.51 1.56 -3.81
C GLN A 33 2.44 2.65 -4.01
N SER A 34 1.53 2.80 -3.05
CA SER A 34 0.43 3.74 -3.17
C SER A 34 0.88 5.19 -2.99
N SER A 35 0.09 6.10 -3.54
CA SER A 35 0.25 7.55 -3.38
C SER A 35 0.25 7.96 -1.91
N VAL A 36 -0.52 7.30 -1.04
CA VAL A 36 -0.52 7.59 0.41
C VAL A 36 0.87 7.37 1.02
N VAL A 37 1.51 6.24 0.74
CA VAL A 37 2.88 5.94 1.21
C VAL A 37 3.86 6.98 0.69
N LYS A 38 3.76 7.36 -0.58
CA LYS A 38 4.63 8.40 -1.16
C LYS A 38 4.49 9.75 -0.47
N TRP A 39 3.27 10.17 -0.14
CA TRP A 39 3.02 11.42 0.57
C TRP A 39 3.54 11.41 2.00
N VAL A 40 3.38 10.29 2.72
CA VAL A 40 3.93 10.14 4.08
C VAL A 40 5.45 10.21 4.06
N VAL A 41 6.09 9.50 3.13
CA VAL A 41 7.55 9.52 2.97
C VAL A 41 8.05 10.92 2.57
N LEU A 42 7.34 11.63 1.70
CA LEU A 42 7.69 13.00 1.32
C LEU A 42 7.59 13.96 2.52
N ALA A 43 6.53 13.83 3.32
CA ALA A 43 6.33 14.64 4.53
C ALA A 43 7.49 14.43 5.52
N GLU A 44 7.93 13.19 5.73
CA GLU A 44 9.09 12.88 6.56
C GLU A 44 10.35 13.57 6.05
N VAL A 45 10.66 13.48 4.75
CA VAL A 45 11.88 14.07 4.20
C VAL A 45 11.89 15.59 4.37
N VAL A 46 10.75 16.25 4.15
CA VAL A 46 10.62 17.70 4.35
C VAL A 46 10.77 18.06 5.82
N ALA A 47 10.04 17.39 6.72
CA ALA A 47 10.09 17.66 8.16
C ALA A 47 11.48 17.37 8.74
N GLY A 48 12.07 16.23 8.40
CA GLY A 48 13.41 15.82 8.80
C GLY A 48 14.48 16.79 8.30
N GLY A 49 14.36 17.27 7.05
CA GLY A 49 15.25 18.28 6.48
C GLY A 49 15.19 19.62 7.23
N ILE A 50 13.99 20.13 7.51
CA ILE A 50 13.79 21.36 8.29
C ILE A 50 14.36 21.21 9.70
N MET A 51 13.98 20.14 10.40
CA MET A 51 14.42 19.87 11.77
C MET A 51 15.93 19.65 11.86
N TYR A 52 16.53 19.00 10.86
CA TYR A 52 17.99 18.89 10.76
C TYR A 52 18.65 20.26 10.58
N MET A 53 18.12 21.13 9.73
CA MET A 53 18.68 22.47 9.56
C MET A 53 18.62 23.30 10.84
N MET A 54 17.52 23.20 11.59
CA MET A 54 17.30 23.95 12.84
C MET A 54 18.11 23.39 14.02
N THR A 55 18.15 22.07 14.18
CA THR A 55 18.73 21.43 15.38
C THR A 55 20.12 20.86 15.16
N LYS A 56 20.55 20.70 13.91
CA LYS A 56 21.79 20.03 13.48
C LYS A 56 21.93 18.58 13.99
N ASN A 57 20.83 17.98 14.43
CA ASN A 57 20.81 16.62 14.94
C ASN A 57 20.43 15.63 13.84
N VAL A 58 21.28 14.63 13.61
CA VAL A 58 21.06 13.58 12.59
C VAL A 58 19.92 12.62 12.91
N LYS A 59 19.37 12.67 14.14
CA LYS A 59 18.31 11.77 14.61
C LYS A 59 17.04 11.85 13.76
N PHE A 60 16.75 13.02 13.19
CA PHE A 60 15.57 13.24 12.34
C PHE A 60 15.74 12.71 10.90
N LEU A 61 16.96 12.31 10.49
CA LEU A 61 17.19 11.71 9.17
C LEU A 61 17.01 10.19 9.20
N PHE A 62 17.10 9.57 10.37
CA PHE A 62 16.86 8.14 10.57
C PHE A 62 15.39 7.74 10.44
N GLY A 63 14.45 8.70 10.56
CA GLY A 63 13.02 8.42 10.48
C GLY A 63 12.59 7.84 9.13
N PHE A 64 13.26 8.18 8.03
CA PHE A 64 13.02 7.57 6.72
C PHE A 64 13.23 6.04 6.72
N ALA A 65 14.31 5.57 7.35
CA ALA A 65 14.61 4.14 7.45
C ALA A 65 13.59 3.41 8.35
N ILE A 66 13.15 4.07 9.42
CA ILE A 66 12.15 3.52 10.34
C ILE A 66 10.78 3.43 9.65
N ILE A 67 10.32 4.52 9.01
CA ILE A 67 9.02 4.58 8.33
C ILE A 67 8.95 3.57 7.18
N SER A 68 10.00 3.47 6.35
CA SER A 68 10.04 2.49 5.25
C SER A 68 9.97 1.04 5.74
N THR A 69 10.69 0.72 6.82
CA THR A 69 10.63 -0.61 7.45
C THR A 69 9.25 -0.87 8.05
N PHE A 70 8.67 0.11 8.74
CA PHE A 70 7.36 -0.01 9.37
C PHE A 70 6.25 -0.23 8.34
N ILE A 71 6.26 0.49 7.22
CA ILE A 71 5.32 0.27 6.11
C ILE A 71 5.52 -1.12 5.50
N THR A 72 6.77 -1.56 5.34
CA THR A 72 7.07 -2.88 4.75
C THR A 72 6.52 -4.02 5.62
N ILE A 73 6.72 -3.95 6.93
CA ILE A 73 6.27 -4.96 7.89
C ILE A 73 4.76 -4.85 8.12
N GLY A 74 4.24 -3.64 8.35
CA GLY A 74 2.81 -3.42 8.62
C GLY A 74 1.91 -3.91 7.49
N MET A 75 2.33 -3.71 6.24
CA MET A 75 1.62 -4.23 5.07
C MET A 75 1.71 -5.76 4.98
N SER A 76 2.88 -6.34 5.33
CA SER A 76 3.03 -7.79 5.39
C SER A 76 2.11 -8.43 6.44
N VAL A 77 1.90 -7.78 7.58
CA VAL A 77 0.97 -8.24 8.64
C VAL A 77 -0.49 -8.11 8.19
N ALA A 78 -0.82 -7.03 7.48
CA ALA A 78 -2.15 -6.81 6.94
C ALA A 78 -2.51 -7.72 5.74
N GLY A 79 -1.57 -8.56 5.28
CA GLY A 79 -1.78 -9.50 4.17
C GLY A 79 -1.56 -8.89 2.77
N TYR A 80 -0.79 -7.79 2.67
CA TYR A 80 -0.66 -6.98 1.46
C TYR A 80 0.77 -6.78 0.93
#